data_AF-A0A0D3GTA0-F1
#
_entry.id   AF-A0A0D3GTA0-F1
#
_cell.length_a   1.000
_cell.length_b   1.000
_cell.length_c   1.000
_cell.angle_alpha   90.00
_cell.angle_beta   90.00
_cell.angle_gamma   90.00
#
_symmetry.space_group_name_H-M   'P 1'
#
loop_
_entity.id
_entity.type
_entity.pdbx_description
1 polymer ?
#
loop_
_entity_poly.entity_id
_entity_poly.type
_entity_poly.pdbx_seq_one_letter_code
_entity_poly.pdbx_strand_id
1 'polypeptide(L)'
;MAVPSSLLLLILAATLSVAVAYDPLDPNGNITIKWDVMSWTPDGYVAMVTINNYQTYRQIMAPGWTVGWTWARQEVIWSMVGAQATDQGDCSRFKANLPHCCRRTPAVVDLLPGVPYNQQIANCCRGGVLPAYGQSPSSAAAAFQVSVGQAGTTNRTVRLPRNFTLLGPGPGYTCGRARVVPSTVFLTADRRRKTQALMTWNVTCTYSQHLASKYPSCCVSFSSFYNDTIVPCAKCACGCDAHKPCVRSEREGKRLAVTGKKHDANAHGRGNGVAAAAAMAAPLLQCTQHMCPVRVHWHVKLNYKEYWRAKITIVNFNYRMNYTGWTLVAQHPNLDNITEVFSFDYKPVVSYGSINDTAMFYGLKYFNDQLMEAGPHGNVQSEVLMRKDARTFTFRQGWAFPRKVYFNGDECQMPPPDSYPYLPNAAPPAAASLVGSAVAMAALVFFLMA
;
A
#
# COMPACT_ATOMS: atom_id res chain seq x y z
N MET A 1 -47.02 -13.02 -8.80
CA MET A 1 -46.89 -11.58 -8.50
C MET A 1 -45.72 -11.04 -9.32
N ALA A 2 -46.02 -10.33 -10.40
CA ALA A 2 -45.00 -9.76 -11.27
C ALA A 2 -44.36 -8.56 -10.58
N VAL A 3 -43.04 -8.59 -10.39
CA VAL A 3 -42.30 -7.43 -9.88
C VAL A 3 -42.38 -6.34 -10.95
N PRO A 4 -42.92 -5.14 -10.65
CA PRO A 4 -43.08 -4.09 -11.66
C PRO A 4 -41.71 -3.66 -12.19
N SER A 5 -41.57 -3.51 -13.52
CA SER A 5 -40.27 -3.22 -14.17
C SER A 5 -39.63 -1.91 -13.69
N SER A 6 -40.44 -0.99 -13.17
CA SER A 6 -40.01 0.24 -12.51
C SER A 6 -39.25 -0.01 -11.20
N LEU A 7 -39.58 -1.07 -10.45
CA LEU A 7 -38.84 -1.48 -9.25
C LEU A 7 -37.49 -2.12 -9.63
N LEU A 8 -37.45 -2.87 -10.73
CA LEU A 8 -36.22 -3.46 -11.27
C LEU A 8 -35.25 -2.36 -11.76
N LEU A 9 -35.78 -1.30 -12.39
CA LEU A 9 -35.00 -0.13 -12.80
C LEU A 9 -34.49 0.70 -11.62
N LEU A 10 -35.26 0.82 -10.53
CA LEU A 10 -34.81 1.46 -9.28
C LEU A 10 -33.71 0.65 -8.57
N ILE A 11 -33.79 -0.68 -8.60
CA ILE A 11 -32.72 -1.56 -8.10
C ILE A 11 -31.47 -1.50 -9.00
N LEU A 12 -31.64 -1.42 -10.33
CA LEU A 12 -30.52 -1.19 -11.25
C LEU A 12 -29.90 0.21 -11.08
N ALA A 13 -30.72 1.24 -10.85
CA ALA A 13 -30.25 2.60 -10.62
C ALA A 13 -29.55 2.75 -9.24
N ALA A 14 -30.00 2.00 -8.23
CA ALA A 14 -29.35 1.93 -6.93
C ALA A 14 -28.01 1.16 -6.98
N THR A 15 -27.86 0.18 -7.88
CA THR A 15 -26.57 -0.50 -8.13
C THR A 15 -25.64 0.27 -9.07
N LEU A 16 -26.15 1.29 -9.77
CA LEU A 16 -25.37 2.32 -10.48
C LEU A 16 -24.89 3.44 -9.57
N SER A 17 -25.05 3.30 -8.24
CA SER A 17 -24.39 4.20 -7.30
C SER A 17 -22.88 4.11 -7.51
N VAL A 18 -22.30 5.28 -7.78
CA VAL A 18 -20.87 5.55 -8.02
C VAL A 18 -20.03 4.50 -7.31
N ALA A 19 -19.31 3.67 -8.08
CA ALA A 19 -18.22 2.85 -7.57
C ALA A 19 -17.11 3.82 -7.10
N VAL A 20 -17.36 4.50 -5.99
CA VAL A 20 -16.32 5.12 -5.19
C VAL A 20 -15.49 3.94 -4.75
N ALA A 21 -14.20 4.00 -5.01
CA ALA A 21 -13.25 3.05 -4.46
C ALA A 21 -13.26 3.19 -2.93
N TYR A 22 -14.22 2.52 -2.32
CA TYR A 22 -14.46 2.50 -0.90
C TYR A 22 -13.66 1.35 -0.35
N ASP A 23 -12.66 1.67 0.47
CA ASP A 23 -11.96 0.67 1.26
C ASP A 23 -12.71 0.49 2.59
N PRO A 24 -13.41 -0.63 2.80
CA PRO A 24 -14.20 -0.81 4.03
C PRO A 24 -13.32 -0.89 5.28
N LEU A 25 -12.03 -1.21 5.16
CA LEU A 25 -11.11 -1.19 6.30
C LEU A 25 -10.49 0.20 6.54
N ASP A 26 -10.65 1.16 5.63
CA ASP A 26 -10.17 2.54 5.79
C ASP A 26 -11.16 3.55 5.18
N PRO A 27 -12.40 3.63 5.72
CA PRO A 27 -13.50 4.34 5.07
C PRO A 27 -13.29 5.86 4.98
N ASN A 28 -12.42 6.41 5.82
CA ASN A 28 -12.05 7.82 5.83
C ASN A 28 -10.66 8.07 5.21
N GLY A 29 -10.01 7.02 4.71
CA GLY A 29 -8.67 7.07 4.15
C GLY A 29 -8.63 7.92 2.88
N ASN A 30 -7.91 9.04 2.94
CA ASN A 30 -7.68 9.91 1.79
C ASN A 30 -6.34 10.64 1.91
N ILE A 31 -5.91 11.24 0.80
CA ILE A 31 -4.83 12.21 0.81
C ILE A 31 -5.42 13.58 0.53
N THR A 32 -5.14 14.54 1.40
CA THR A 32 -5.60 15.92 1.23
C THR A 32 -4.43 16.84 0.92
N ILE A 33 -4.50 17.51 -0.23
CA ILE A 33 -3.59 18.58 -0.61
C ILE A 33 -4.24 19.89 -0.15
N LYS A 34 -3.66 20.51 0.86
CA LYS A 34 -4.11 21.78 1.42
C LYS A 34 -3.20 22.89 0.92
N TRP A 35 -3.81 24.01 0.53
CA TRP A 35 -3.12 25.17 0.01
C TRP A 35 -3.47 26.39 0.85
N ASP A 36 -2.47 26.91 1.56
CA ASP A 36 -2.60 28.04 2.48
C ASP A 36 -1.87 29.26 1.88
N VAL A 37 -2.62 30.29 1.46
CA VAL A 37 -2.04 31.55 1.00
C VAL A 37 -1.54 32.35 2.19
N MET A 38 -0.23 32.57 2.28
CA MET A 38 0.42 33.18 3.44
C MET A 38 0.57 34.69 3.28
N SER A 39 0.83 35.17 2.05
CA SER A 39 0.98 36.59 1.74
C SER A 39 0.68 36.87 0.27
N TRP A 40 0.29 38.11 -0.01
CA TRP A 40 0.15 38.64 -1.36
C TRP A 40 1.50 39.18 -1.87
N THR A 41 1.77 39.03 -3.16
CA THR A 41 2.89 39.68 -3.86
C THR A 41 2.33 40.71 -4.86
N PRO A 42 3.16 41.58 -5.45
CA PRO A 42 2.69 42.55 -6.44
C PRO A 42 1.96 41.93 -7.65
N ASP A 43 2.29 40.69 -8.00
CA ASP A 43 1.77 39.99 -9.18
C ASP A 43 1.15 38.61 -8.86
N GLY A 44 0.94 38.28 -7.59
CA GLY A 44 0.35 37.01 -7.18
C GLY A 44 0.39 36.79 -5.67
N TYR A 45 0.92 35.64 -5.24
CA TYR A 45 0.92 35.26 -3.82
C TYR A 45 2.00 34.22 -3.47
N VAL A 46 2.33 34.13 -2.19
CA VAL A 46 3.12 33.04 -1.62
C VAL A 46 2.19 32.10 -0.87
N ALA A 47 2.31 30.80 -1.12
CA ALA A 47 1.51 29.79 -0.46
C ALA A 47 2.33 28.64 0.12
N MET A 48 1.80 28.07 1.20
CA MET A 48 2.23 26.82 1.78
C MET A 48 1.33 25.70 1.27
N VAL A 49 1.91 24.70 0.63
CA VAL A 49 1.19 23.51 0.17
C VAL A 49 1.55 22.36 1.10
N THR A 50 0.55 21.73 1.71
CA THR A 50 0.70 20.58 2.61
C THR A 50 -0.07 19.39 2.07
N ILE A 51 0.59 18.26 1.89
CA ILE A 51 0.01 16.99 1.48
C ILE A 51 -0.10 16.13 2.72
N ASN A 52 -1.31 15.89 3.20
CA ASN A 52 -1.58 15.05 4.36
C ASN A 52 -2.09 13.70 3.91
N ASN A 53 -1.45 12.62 4.37
CA ASN A 53 -1.94 11.26 4.19
C ASN A 53 -2.76 10.86 5.43
N TYR A 54 -4.07 10.70 5.25
CA TYR A 54 -4.98 10.20 6.28
C TYR A 54 -5.31 8.73 6.12
N GLN A 55 -4.64 8.02 5.20
CA GLN A 55 -4.83 6.59 5.02
C GLN A 55 -4.18 5.83 6.17
N THR A 56 -4.89 4.85 6.73
CA THR A 56 -4.46 4.13 7.93
C THR A 56 -3.24 3.26 7.65
N TYR A 57 -3.23 2.53 6.54
CA TYR A 57 -2.15 1.56 6.23
C TYR A 57 -1.57 1.70 4.82
N ARG A 58 -2.07 2.62 3.98
CA ARG A 58 -1.47 2.92 2.68
C ARG A 58 -0.47 4.06 2.80
N GLN A 59 0.70 3.86 2.24
CA GLN A 59 1.79 4.84 2.18
C GLN A 59 2.19 5.11 0.73
N ILE A 60 2.76 6.28 0.47
CA ILE A 60 3.47 6.58 -0.78
C ILE A 60 4.94 6.30 -0.54
N MET A 61 5.47 5.34 -1.27
CA MET A 61 6.86 4.89 -1.18
C MET A 61 7.71 5.57 -2.25
N ALA A 62 9.03 5.41 -2.19
CA ALA A 62 9.93 5.82 -3.27
C ALA A 62 9.44 5.25 -4.62
N PRO A 63 9.46 6.02 -5.73
CA PRO A 63 10.13 7.32 -5.93
C PRO A 63 9.39 8.54 -5.37
N GLY A 64 8.30 8.32 -4.63
CA GLY A 64 7.58 9.35 -3.90
C GLY A 64 6.36 9.89 -4.63
N TRP A 65 5.72 10.88 -4.03
CA TRP A 65 4.58 11.56 -4.62
C TRP A 65 5.02 12.52 -5.74
N THR A 66 4.19 12.65 -6.76
CA THR A 66 4.22 13.73 -7.74
C THR A 66 2.85 14.38 -7.76
N VAL A 67 2.80 15.68 -7.49
CA VAL A 67 1.55 16.46 -7.51
C VAL A 67 1.57 17.37 -8.72
N GLY A 68 0.50 17.31 -9.51
CA GLY A 68 0.30 18.21 -10.64
C GLY A 68 -1.06 18.90 -10.57
N TRP A 69 -1.17 20.03 -11.24
CA TRP A 69 -2.43 20.77 -11.37
C TRP A 69 -2.43 21.57 -12.66
N THR A 70 -3.55 22.17 -13.03
CA THR A 70 -3.68 23.10 -14.14
C THR A 70 -4.01 24.50 -13.63
N TRP A 71 -3.17 25.47 -14.00
CA TRP A 71 -3.42 26.88 -13.75
C TRP A 71 -4.70 27.37 -14.44
N ALA A 72 -5.47 28.20 -13.74
CA ALA A 72 -6.75 28.69 -14.25
C ALA A 72 -6.58 29.63 -15.45
N ARG A 73 -5.49 30.41 -15.45
CA ARG A 73 -5.13 31.40 -16.46
C ARG A 73 -3.68 31.15 -16.94
N GLN A 74 -2.81 32.14 -16.79
CA GLN A 74 -1.41 32.15 -17.22
C GLN A 74 -0.47 32.32 -16.01
N GLU A 75 -0.89 31.80 -14.86
CA GLU A 75 -0.07 31.80 -13.66
C GLU A 75 1.25 31.05 -13.90
N VAL A 76 2.31 31.50 -13.22
CA VAL A 76 3.65 30.90 -13.27
C VAL A 76 4.15 30.65 -11.86
N ILE A 77 5.15 29.78 -11.72
CA ILE A 77 5.84 29.58 -10.45
C ILE A 77 7.12 30.40 -10.49
N TRP A 78 7.22 31.42 -9.64
CA TRP A 78 8.43 32.21 -9.48
C TRP A 78 9.54 31.43 -8.78
N SER A 79 9.20 30.76 -7.68
CA SER A 79 10.16 30.00 -6.88
C SER A 79 9.45 28.94 -6.03
N MET A 80 10.22 27.95 -5.58
CA MET A 80 9.77 26.87 -4.69
C MET A 80 10.82 26.59 -3.62
N VAL A 81 10.36 26.16 -2.44
CA VAL A 81 11.20 25.71 -1.32
C VAL A 81 10.60 24.41 -0.77
N GLY A 82 11.43 23.40 -0.53
CA GLY A 82 11.01 22.08 -0.07
C GLY A 82 10.54 21.11 -1.17
N ALA A 83 10.27 21.60 -2.37
CA ALA A 83 9.91 20.79 -3.54
C ALA A 83 10.38 21.50 -4.82
N GLN A 84 10.33 20.81 -5.95
CA GLN A 84 10.73 21.36 -7.24
C GLN A 84 9.78 20.93 -8.36
N ALA A 85 9.48 21.84 -9.28
CA ALA A 85 8.86 21.48 -10.55
C ALA A 85 9.84 20.63 -11.40
N THR A 86 9.32 19.55 -11.97
CA THR A 86 10.08 18.60 -12.82
C THR A 86 10.57 19.23 -14.12
N ASP A 87 9.79 20.13 -14.70
CA ASP A 87 10.12 20.84 -15.94
C ASP A 87 9.86 22.34 -15.79
N GLN A 88 10.76 23.17 -16.34
CA GLN A 88 10.57 24.62 -16.39
C GLN A 88 9.52 25.04 -17.44
N GLY A 89 9.49 24.36 -18.60
CA GLY A 89 8.62 24.72 -19.72
C GLY A 89 9.11 25.95 -20.51
N ASP A 90 8.25 26.47 -21.39
CA ASP A 90 8.57 27.66 -22.20
C ASP A 90 8.33 28.94 -21.41
N CYS A 91 9.42 29.56 -20.94
CA CYS A 91 9.42 30.83 -20.25
C CYS A 91 9.89 32.01 -21.12
N SER A 92 9.95 31.86 -22.44
CA SER A 92 10.51 32.86 -23.38
C SER A 92 9.87 34.26 -23.31
N ARG A 93 8.62 34.36 -22.80
CA ARG A 93 7.94 35.64 -22.57
C ARG A 93 8.63 36.51 -21.50
N PHE A 94 9.45 35.92 -20.62
CA PHE A 94 10.15 36.63 -19.54
C PHE A 94 11.58 36.97 -19.95
N LYS A 95 11.89 38.27 -20.04
CA LYS A 95 13.18 38.76 -20.58
C LYS A 95 14.29 38.96 -19.53
N ALA A 96 13.92 39.12 -18.25
CA ALA A 96 14.88 39.46 -17.19
C ALA A 96 14.90 38.35 -16.12
N ASN A 97 13.87 38.33 -15.27
CA ASN A 97 13.74 37.30 -14.24
C ASN A 97 12.97 36.11 -14.80
N LEU A 98 13.63 34.96 -14.89
CA LEU A 98 13.05 33.74 -15.40
C LEU A 98 12.31 33.00 -14.27
N PRO A 99 11.01 32.66 -14.43
CA PRO A 99 10.30 31.87 -13.44
C PRO A 99 10.86 30.45 -13.30
N HIS A 100 10.71 29.86 -12.12
CA HIS A 100 11.00 28.44 -11.86
C HIS A 100 10.22 27.49 -12.79
N CYS A 101 8.96 27.81 -13.10
CA CYS A 101 8.15 27.05 -14.04
C CYS A 101 7.08 27.91 -14.72
N CYS A 102 7.00 27.82 -16.05
CA CYS A 102 5.98 28.49 -16.88
C CYS A 102 4.99 27.51 -17.52
N ARG A 103 5.07 26.20 -17.23
CA ARG A 103 4.06 25.26 -17.72
C ARG A 103 2.70 25.59 -17.09
N ARG A 104 1.66 25.57 -17.93
CA ARG A 104 0.27 25.65 -17.46
C ARG A 104 -0.12 24.47 -16.56
N THR A 105 0.52 23.33 -16.78
CA THR A 105 0.31 22.09 -16.00
C THR A 105 1.61 21.64 -15.35
N PRO A 106 2.07 22.30 -14.26
CA PRO A 106 3.28 21.89 -13.57
C PRO A 106 3.10 20.53 -12.92
N ALA A 107 4.18 19.76 -12.87
CA ALA A 107 4.30 18.55 -12.05
C ALA A 107 5.44 18.75 -11.05
N VAL A 108 5.13 18.61 -9.77
CA VAL A 108 6.00 18.91 -8.64
C VAL A 108 6.35 17.65 -7.89
N VAL A 109 7.63 17.51 -7.56
CA VAL A 109 8.18 16.43 -6.75
C VAL A 109 8.88 17.00 -5.52
N ASP A 110 8.90 16.22 -4.46
CA ASP A 110 9.64 16.55 -3.24
C ASP A 110 11.15 16.55 -3.51
N LEU A 111 11.90 17.30 -2.70
CA LEU A 111 13.36 17.24 -2.73
C LEU A 111 13.87 15.95 -2.07
N LEU A 112 15.09 15.53 -2.41
CA LEU A 112 15.74 14.40 -1.76
C LEU A 112 16.26 14.78 -0.36
N PRO A 113 16.47 13.80 0.54
CA PRO A 113 17.14 14.06 1.81
C PRO A 113 18.55 14.65 1.61
N GLY A 114 18.95 15.56 2.48
CA GLY A 114 20.30 16.16 2.47
C GLY A 114 20.44 17.48 1.70
N VAL A 115 19.33 18.06 1.21
CA VAL A 115 19.36 19.40 0.59
C VAL A 115 19.80 20.50 1.57
N PRO A 116 20.39 21.62 1.11
CA PRO A 116 20.78 22.73 1.97
C PRO A 116 19.64 23.31 2.82
N TYR A 117 19.95 23.80 4.02
CA TYR A 117 18.94 24.28 4.99
C TYR A 117 18.04 25.41 4.45
N ASN A 118 18.57 26.28 3.59
CA ASN A 118 17.81 27.36 2.94
C ASN A 118 16.78 26.86 1.92
N GLN A 119 16.86 25.60 1.50
CA GLN A 119 15.90 24.94 0.61
C GLN A 119 14.95 24.02 1.37
N GLN A 120 15.12 23.89 2.68
CA GLN A 120 14.28 23.03 3.52
C GLN A 120 13.12 23.81 4.12
N ILE A 121 12.04 23.07 4.36
CA ILE A 121 10.90 23.50 5.16
C ILE A 121 10.42 22.33 6.03
N ALA A 122 9.63 22.63 7.05
CA ALA A 122 9.05 21.60 7.90
C ALA A 122 8.29 20.56 7.06
N ASN A 123 8.51 19.28 7.35
CA ASN A 123 7.92 18.15 6.63
C ASN A 123 8.28 18.03 5.13
N CYS A 124 9.37 18.64 4.66
CA CYS A 124 9.86 18.40 3.30
C CYS A 124 10.96 17.34 3.25
N CYS A 125 11.36 17.10 2.00
CA CYS A 125 12.66 16.65 1.58
C CYS A 125 12.94 15.18 1.93
N ARG A 126 11.89 14.35 1.84
CA ARG A 126 11.95 12.91 2.09
C ARG A 126 11.94 12.12 0.78
N GLY A 127 12.26 12.76 -0.34
CA GLY A 127 12.17 12.15 -1.67
C GLY A 127 10.75 11.72 -2.00
N GLY A 128 9.75 12.41 -1.44
CA GLY A 128 8.34 12.18 -1.71
C GLY A 128 7.76 10.97 -0.98
N VAL A 129 8.51 10.34 -0.08
CA VAL A 129 7.98 9.28 0.78
C VAL A 129 6.98 9.89 1.76
N LEU A 130 5.75 9.37 1.77
CA LEU A 130 4.66 9.82 2.63
C LEU A 130 4.07 8.60 3.36
N PRO A 131 4.48 8.36 4.62
CA PRO A 131 4.00 7.24 5.42
C PRO A 131 2.49 7.24 5.63
N ALA A 132 1.95 6.07 5.98
CA ALA A 132 0.57 5.91 6.38
C ALA A 132 0.32 6.58 7.75
N TYR A 133 -0.86 7.18 7.94
CA TYR A 133 -1.24 7.80 9.19
C TYR A 133 -1.25 6.81 10.36
N GLY A 134 -1.71 5.57 10.12
CA GLY A 134 -1.78 4.55 11.16
C GLY A 134 -0.41 4.15 11.70
N GLN A 135 0.62 4.16 10.84
CA GLN A 135 2.01 3.86 11.19
C GLN A 135 2.69 5.04 11.87
N SER A 136 2.59 6.26 11.31
CA SER A 136 3.31 7.42 11.85
C SER A 136 2.55 8.74 11.60
N PRO A 137 1.64 9.13 12.51
CA PRO A 137 0.84 10.36 12.37
C PRO A 137 1.67 11.64 12.20
N SER A 138 2.81 11.74 12.87
CA SER A 138 3.68 12.92 12.83
C SER A 138 4.45 13.08 11.52
N SER A 139 4.64 11.98 10.78
CA SER A 139 5.37 11.98 9.51
C SER A 139 4.47 11.79 8.29
N ALA A 140 3.18 11.52 8.47
CA ALA A 140 2.15 11.40 7.42
C ALA A 140 1.76 12.74 6.78
N ALA A 141 2.68 13.71 6.75
CA ALA A 141 2.53 14.98 6.04
C ALA A 141 3.82 15.30 5.27
N ALA A 142 3.64 15.84 4.07
CA ALA A 142 4.69 16.49 3.29
C ALA A 142 4.32 17.96 3.04
N ALA A 143 5.30 18.86 2.93
CA ALA A 143 5.00 20.26 2.63
C ALA A 143 6.08 20.95 1.80
N PHE A 144 5.65 21.96 1.05
CA PHE A 144 6.51 22.85 0.28
C PHE A 144 5.90 24.24 0.18
N GLN A 145 6.75 25.24 -0.03
CA GLN A 145 6.33 26.60 -0.31
C GLN A 145 6.42 26.88 -1.80
N VAL A 146 5.46 27.63 -2.33
CA VAL A 146 5.42 28.06 -3.73
C VAL A 146 5.11 29.55 -3.81
N SER A 147 5.89 30.27 -4.60
CA SER A 147 5.62 31.66 -4.99
C SER A 147 4.98 31.65 -6.37
N VAL A 148 3.74 32.11 -6.47
CA VAL A 148 2.93 32.10 -7.70
C VAL A 148 2.84 33.52 -8.25
N GLY A 149 3.16 33.67 -9.53
CA GLY A 149 3.10 34.93 -10.27
C GLY A 149 1.98 34.95 -11.32
N GLN A 150 1.71 36.14 -11.85
CA GLN A 150 0.59 36.43 -12.76
C GLN A 150 -0.77 35.91 -12.25
N ALA A 151 -0.94 35.90 -10.93
CA ALA A 151 -2.14 35.44 -10.25
C ALA A 151 -2.93 36.61 -9.65
N GLY A 152 -4.11 36.32 -9.11
CA GLY A 152 -4.84 37.31 -8.31
C GLY A 152 -4.08 37.64 -7.02
N THR A 153 -4.16 38.90 -6.60
CA THR A 153 -3.47 39.44 -5.40
C THR A 153 -4.42 39.68 -4.24
N THR A 154 -5.65 39.18 -4.32
CA THR A 154 -6.66 39.26 -3.27
C THR A 154 -7.52 38.00 -3.25
N ASN A 155 -8.20 37.74 -2.12
CA ASN A 155 -9.12 36.61 -1.96
C ASN A 155 -10.27 36.58 -2.99
N ARG A 156 -10.63 37.71 -3.60
CA ARG A 156 -11.65 37.79 -4.67
C ARG A 156 -11.10 37.55 -6.06
N THR A 157 -9.82 37.86 -6.29
CA THR A 157 -9.20 37.82 -7.63
C THR A 157 -8.49 36.50 -7.89
N VAL A 158 -7.98 35.82 -6.86
CA VAL A 158 -7.36 34.50 -6.98
C VAL A 158 -8.34 33.51 -7.59
N ARG A 159 -7.87 32.79 -8.61
CA ARG A 159 -8.59 31.67 -9.20
C ARG A 159 -7.92 30.37 -8.79
N LEU A 160 -8.72 29.46 -8.25
CA LEU A 160 -8.22 28.17 -7.78
C LEU A 160 -7.75 27.34 -8.99
N PRO A 161 -6.62 26.62 -8.87
CA PRO A 161 -6.19 25.67 -9.88
C PRO A 161 -7.23 24.57 -10.10
N ARG A 162 -7.16 23.93 -11.27
CA ARG A 162 -8.07 22.87 -11.71
C ARG A 162 -7.31 21.60 -11.99
N ASN A 163 -8.02 20.47 -12.11
CA ASN A 163 -7.46 19.19 -12.55
C ASN A 163 -6.20 18.78 -11.76
N PHE A 164 -6.35 18.68 -10.44
CA PHE A 164 -5.27 18.16 -9.60
C PHE A 164 -5.03 16.69 -9.92
N THR A 165 -3.76 16.30 -9.90
CA THR A 165 -3.28 14.94 -10.09
C THR A 165 -2.33 14.61 -8.95
N LEU A 166 -2.42 13.39 -8.45
CA LEU A 166 -1.51 12.84 -7.46
C LEU A 166 -1.05 11.48 -7.98
N LEU A 167 0.25 11.33 -8.16
CA LEU A 167 0.88 10.08 -8.57
C LEU A 167 1.83 9.63 -7.45
N GLY A 168 1.97 8.31 -7.28
CA GLY A 168 3.07 7.76 -6.48
C GLY A 168 2.76 6.37 -5.92
N PRO A 169 3.60 5.34 -6.18
CA PRO A 169 4.52 5.09 -7.30
C PRO A 169 3.84 4.73 -8.63
N GLY A 170 2.51 4.65 -8.66
CA GLY A 170 1.72 4.24 -9.83
C GLY A 170 0.45 5.07 -9.99
N PRO A 171 -0.39 4.74 -10.98
CA PRO A 171 -1.75 5.27 -11.06
C PRO A 171 -2.57 4.76 -9.87
N GLY A 172 -3.69 5.42 -9.55
CA GLY A 172 -4.61 4.93 -8.52
C GLY A 172 -5.36 6.03 -7.78
N TYR A 173 -4.72 7.20 -7.60
CA TYR A 173 -5.39 8.33 -6.97
C TYR A 173 -6.22 9.13 -7.97
N THR A 174 -7.44 9.46 -7.57
CA THR A 174 -8.31 10.42 -8.27
C THR A 174 -8.56 11.60 -7.34
N CYS A 175 -8.22 12.81 -7.79
CA CYS A 175 -8.38 14.02 -7.01
C CYS A 175 -9.65 14.78 -7.39
N GLY A 176 -10.36 15.29 -6.38
CA GLY A 176 -11.52 16.15 -6.55
C GLY A 176 -11.17 17.57 -7.02
N ARG A 177 -12.19 18.41 -7.10
CA ARG A 177 -12.02 19.85 -7.35
C ARG A 177 -11.56 20.55 -6.07
N ALA A 178 -10.76 21.61 -6.24
CA ALA A 178 -10.35 22.47 -5.13
C ALA A 178 -11.57 23.18 -4.51
N ARG A 179 -11.68 23.16 -3.18
CA ARG A 179 -12.76 23.79 -2.42
C ARG A 179 -12.19 24.75 -1.38
N VAL A 180 -12.71 25.97 -1.36
CA VAL A 180 -12.35 26.94 -0.33
C VAL A 180 -12.87 26.44 1.02
N VAL A 181 -12.01 26.49 2.04
CA VAL A 181 -12.31 26.11 3.42
C VAL A 181 -11.94 27.27 4.36
N PRO A 182 -12.38 27.24 5.63
CA PRO A 182 -11.94 28.24 6.60
C PRO A 182 -10.41 28.36 6.65
N SER A 183 -9.90 29.59 6.69
CA SER A 183 -8.47 29.84 6.64
C SER A 183 -7.73 29.20 7.82
N THR A 184 -6.66 28.45 7.51
CA THR A 184 -5.81 27.78 8.51
C THR A 184 -5.23 28.78 9.51
N VAL A 185 -5.27 28.42 10.80
CA VAL A 185 -4.60 29.15 11.87
C VAL A 185 -3.31 28.43 12.24
N PHE A 186 -2.20 29.15 12.24
CA PHE A 186 -0.88 28.68 12.65
C PHE A 186 -0.53 29.25 14.01
N LEU A 187 -0.14 28.37 14.93
CA LEU A 187 0.39 28.76 16.23
C LEU A 187 1.91 28.71 16.17
N THR A 188 2.57 29.69 16.80
CA THR A 188 4.01 29.59 17.07
C THR A 188 4.31 28.41 17.99
N ALA A 189 5.56 27.93 17.98
CA ALA A 189 5.96 26.78 18.79
C ALA A 189 5.71 26.98 20.30
N ASP A 190 5.85 28.22 20.78
CA ASP A 190 5.54 28.64 22.15
C ASP A 190 4.03 28.86 22.42
N ARG A 191 3.19 28.70 21.40
CA ARG A 191 1.73 28.93 21.38
C ARG A 191 1.27 30.34 21.73
N ARG A 192 2.18 31.32 21.82
CA ARG A 192 1.86 32.69 22.25
C ARG A 192 1.34 33.57 21.12
N ARG A 193 1.70 33.27 19.87
CA ARG A 193 1.26 34.02 18.69
C ARG A 193 0.43 33.13 17.78
N LYS A 194 -0.68 33.69 17.29
CA LYS A 194 -1.51 33.10 16.26
C LYS A 194 -1.34 33.90 14.97
N THR A 195 -1.16 33.22 13.86
CA THR A 195 -1.20 33.80 12.51
C THR A 195 -2.21 33.02 11.69
N GLN A 196 -2.71 33.59 10.60
CA GLN A 196 -3.75 32.96 9.80
C GLN A 196 -3.41 33.09 8.31
N ALA A 197 -3.71 32.05 7.55
CA ALA A 197 -3.69 32.12 6.10
C ALA A 197 -4.70 33.16 5.60
N LEU A 198 -4.36 33.90 4.56
CA LEU A 198 -5.25 34.88 3.93
C LEU A 198 -6.37 34.20 3.16
N MET A 199 -6.13 32.98 2.68
CA MET A 199 -7.09 32.12 2.00
C MET A 199 -6.61 30.66 2.06
N THR A 200 -7.52 29.72 2.30
CA THR A 200 -7.21 28.28 2.28
C THR A 200 -8.17 27.53 1.36
N TRP A 201 -7.64 26.58 0.59
CA TRP A 201 -8.45 25.58 -0.09
C TRP A 201 -7.86 24.18 0.05
N ASN A 202 -8.71 23.17 -0.06
CA ASN A 202 -8.31 21.77 -0.03
C ASN A 202 -8.70 21.04 -1.32
N VAL A 203 -7.94 20.00 -1.61
CA VAL A 203 -8.21 19.01 -2.65
C VAL A 203 -8.09 17.65 -2.01
N THR A 204 -9.14 16.85 -2.09
CA THR A 204 -9.14 15.49 -1.57
C THR A 204 -8.90 14.51 -2.71
N CYS A 205 -7.94 13.62 -2.54
CA CYS A 205 -7.59 12.55 -3.45
C CYS A 205 -7.88 11.19 -2.78
N THR A 206 -8.63 10.34 -3.47
CA THR A 206 -8.98 9.00 -3.01
C THR A 206 -8.31 7.95 -3.89
N TYR A 207 -7.93 6.83 -3.30
CA TYR A 207 -7.25 5.74 -4.01
C TYR A 207 -8.25 4.69 -4.50
N SER A 208 -8.02 4.15 -5.69
CA SER A 208 -8.76 3.04 -6.27
C SER A 208 -7.83 1.93 -6.73
N GLN A 209 -7.93 0.74 -6.12
CA GLN A 209 -7.18 -0.44 -6.59
C GLN A 209 -7.47 -0.74 -8.07
N HIS A 210 -8.75 -0.66 -8.48
CA HIS A 210 -9.14 -0.97 -9.86
C HIS A 210 -8.54 -0.03 -10.89
N LEU A 211 -8.33 1.25 -10.53
CA LEU A 211 -7.62 2.20 -11.37
C LEU A 211 -6.11 2.02 -11.33
N ALA A 212 -5.59 1.56 -10.19
CA ALA A 212 -4.16 1.36 -9.99
C ALA A 212 -3.62 0.16 -10.77
N SER A 213 -4.32 -0.96 -10.73
CA SER A 213 -3.92 -2.18 -11.43
C SER A 213 -5.09 -3.13 -11.65
N LYS A 214 -5.09 -3.81 -12.79
CA LYS A 214 -6.01 -4.91 -13.08
C LYS A 214 -5.73 -6.16 -12.22
N TYR A 215 -4.47 -6.37 -11.86
CA TYR A 215 -4.01 -7.54 -11.09
C TYR A 215 -3.53 -7.11 -9.70
N PRO A 216 -3.73 -7.95 -8.66
CA PRO A 216 -3.20 -7.68 -7.33
C PRO A 216 -1.66 -7.62 -7.36
N SER A 217 -1.08 -6.93 -6.38
CA SER A 217 0.38 -6.78 -6.22
C SER A 217 0.98 -7.80 -5.25
N CYS A 218 0.14 -8.61 -4.60
CA CYS A 218 0.56 -9.64 -3.66
C CYS A 218 -0.36 -10.87 -3.67
N CYS A 219 0.15 -11.99 -3.17
CA CYS A 219 -0.61 -13.22 -2.95
C CYS A 219 -0.33 -13.81 -1.57
N VAL A 220 -1.24 -14.68 -1.12
CA VAL A 220 -1.13 -15.36 0.18
C VAL A 220 -0.90 -16.85 -0.02
N SER A 221 -0.15 -17.47 0.89
CA SER A 221 0.05 -18.91 0.98
C SER A 221 -0.06 -19.38 2.43
N PHE A 222 -0.50 -20.62 2.62
CA PHE A 222 -0.83 -21.17 3.94
C PHE A 222 -0.11 -22.47 4.24
N SER A 223 0.21 -22.66 5.51
CA SER A 223 0.68 -23.94 6.04
C SER A 223 0.28 -24.06 7.51
N SER A 224 0.34 -25.28 8.05
CA SER A 224 0.08 -25.53 9.47
C SER A 224 0.95 -26.67 9.99
N PHE A 225 1.12 -26.76 11.30
CA PHE A 225 1.81 -27.89 11.95
C PHE A 225 1.05 -29.23 11.81
N TYR A 226 -0.21 -29.19 11.40
CA TYR A 226 -1.09 -30.37 11.30
C TYR A 226 -1.38 -30.79 9.85
N ASN A 227 -0.70 -30.19 8.87
CA ASN A 227 -0.80 -30.57 7.47
C ASN A 227 0.59 -30.48 6.84
N ASP A 228 1.06 -31.57 6.25
CA ASP A 228 2.39 -31.65 5.64
C ASP A 228 2.49 -30.88 4.32
N THR A 229 1.36 -30.49 3.74
CA THR A 229 1.29 -29.75 2.47
C THR A 229 1.14 -28.25 2.69
N ILE A 230 1.87 -27.48 1.88
CA ILE A 230 1.73 -26.03 1.80
C ILE A 230 0.70 -25.71 0.73
N VAL A 231 -0.29 -24.89 1.08
CA VAL A 231 -1.20 -24.28 0.11
C VAL A 231 -0.48 -23.11 -0.55
N PRO A 232 -0.10 -23.22 -1.82
CA PRO A 232 0.66 -22.17 -2.49
C PRO A 232 -0.25 -21.00 -2.85
N CYS A 233 0.36 -19.88 -3.26
CA CYS A 233 -0.37 -18.86 -3.98
C CYS A 233 -0.99 -19.45 -5.25
N ALA A 234 -2.18 -18.98 -5.62
CA ALA A 234 -2.82 -19.35 -6.88
C ALA A 234 -1.88 -19.08 -8.06
N LYS A 235 -1.85 -20.01 -9.03
CA LYS A 235 -1.10 -19.82 -10.27
C LYS A 235 -1.58 -18.56 -10.97
N CYS A 236 -0.65 -17.72 -11.41
CA CYS A 236 -0.95 -16.47 -12.07
C CYS A 236 -1.81 -15.48 -11.27
N ALA A 237 -1.77 -15.53 -9.93
CA ALA A 237 -2.48 -14.61 -9.05
C ALA A 237 -2.28 -13.13 -9.43
N CYS A 238 -1.07 -12.74 -9.82
CA CYS A 238 -0.75 -11.36 -10.23
C CYS A 238 -0.63 -11.18 -11.75
N GLY A 239 -1.23 -12.09 -12.54
CA GLY A 239 -1.26 -12.09 -13.99
C GLY A 239 0.01 -12.64 -14.65
N CYS A 240 -0.15 -13.61 -15.56
CA CYS A 240 0.93 -14.27 -16.30
C CYS A 240 0.95 -13.91 -17.80
N ASP A 241 0.58 -12.69 -18.16
CA ASP A 241 0.57 -12.29 -19.57
C ASP A 241 1.93 -12.60 -20.22
N ALA A 242 1.93 -13.10 -21.46
CA ALA A 242 3.11 -13.62 -22.17
C ALA A 242 4.28 -12.63 -22.28
N HIS A 243 4.02 -11.35 -22.01
CA HIS A 243 4.98 -10.25 -22.08
C HIS A 243 5.50 -9.77 -20.73
N LYS A 244 5.13 -10.37 -19.59
CA LYS A 244 5.70 -9.97 -18.29
C LYS A 244 7.09 -10.57 -18.12
N PRO A 245 8.17 -9.77 -18.17
CA PRO A 245 9.51 -10.29 -18.00
C PRO A 245 9.72 -10.72 -16.55
N CYS A 246 10.12 -11.97 -16.35
CA CYS A 246 10.68 -12.43 -15.08
C CYS A 246 12.07 -13.01 -15.32
N VAL A 247 12.85 -13.10 -14.23
CA VAL A 247 14.22 -13.59 -14.25
C VAL A 247 14.32 -14.84 -13.38
N ARG A 248 14.99 -15.88 -13.90
CA ARG A 248 15.22 -17.13 -13.17
C ARG A 248 16.51 -17.11 -12.34
N SER A 249 17.50 -16.35 -12.79
CA SER A 249 18.80 -16.22 -12.12
C SER A 249 18.87 -14.94 -11.31
N GLU A 250 19.18 -15.04 -10.02
CA GLU A 250 19.36 -13.87 -9.15
C GLU A 250 20.47 -12.94 -9.66
N ARG A 251 21.59 -13.50 -10.12
CA ARG A 251 22.72 -12.72 -10.69
C ARG A 251 22.29 -11.92 -11.90
N GLU A 252 21.47 -12.53 -12.77
CA GLU A 252 20.91 -11.85 -13.93
C GLU A 252 19.88 -10.79 -13.51
N GLY A 253 19.05 -11.09 -12.51
CA GLY A 253 18.03 -10.19 -11.98
C GLY A 253 18.65 -8.90 -11.44
N LYS A 254 19.68 -9.02 -10.58
CA LYS A 254 20.44 -7.89 -10.05
C LYS A 254 21.14 -7.08 -11.16
N ARG A 255 21.73 -7.76 -12.15
CA ARG A 255 22.34 -7.08 -13.30
C ARG A 255 21.31 -6.29 -14.11
N LEU A 256 20.14 -6.87 -14.39
CA LEU A 256 19.07 -6.25 -15.17
C LEU A 256 18.33 -5.14 -14.40
N ALA A 257 18.27 -5.22 -13.08
CA ALA A 257 17.74 -4.17 -12.23
C ALA A 257 18.56 -2.88 -12.36
N VAL A 258 19.89 -3.00 -12.40
CA VAL A 258 20.81 -1.86 -12.52
C VAL A 258 20.94 -1.37 -13.97
N THR A 259 21.07 -2.28 -14.94
CA THR A 259 21.41 -1.90 -16.34
C THR A 259 20.21 -1.59 -17.22
N GLY A 260 19.00 -1.99 -16.83
CA GLY A 260 17.76 -1.76 -17.58
C GLY A 260 17.67 -2.43 -18.96
N LYS A 261 18.72 -3.13 -19.41
CA LYS A 261 18.80 -3.76 -20.73
C LYS A 261 18.97 -5.26 -20.62
N LYS A 262 18.01 -6.02 -21.18
CA LYS A 262 18.35 -7.34 -21.74
C LYS A 262 19.33 -7.10 -22.89
N HIS A 263 20.42 -7.86 -22.92
CA HIS A 263 21.26 -7.96 -24.12
C HIS A 263 20.50 -8.73 -25.20
N ASP A 264 19.41 -8.17 -25.71
CA ASP A 264 18.79 -8.66 -26.94
C ASP A 264 19.40 -7.82 -28.08
N ALA A 265 20.43 -8.38 -28.71
CA ALA A 265 21.00 -7.88 -29.94
C ALA A 265 19.95 -8.03 -31.06
N ASN A 266 19.07 -7.03 -31.19
CA ASN A 266 18.32 -6.62 -32.40
C ASN A 266 17.02 -5.89 -32.02
N ALA A 267 17.14 -4.67 -31.51
CA ALA A 267 16.02 -3.73 -31.49
C ALA A 267 16.55 -2.31 -31.68
N HIS A 268 16.86 -1.96 -32.93
CA HIS A 268 17.01 -0.56 -33.35
C HIS A 268 15.63 0.09 -33.38
N GLY A 269 15.10 0.43 -32.20
CA GLY A 269 13.90 1.24 -32.04
C GLY A 269 14.23 2.49 -31.23
N ARG A 270 14.16 3.66 -31.88
CA ARG A 270 14.17 4.97 -31.21
C ARG A 270 12.93 5.09 -30.31
N GLY A 271 13.02 4.58 -29.09
CA GLY A 271 12.00 4.73 -28.07
C GLY A 271 12.04 6.13 -27.47
N ASN A 272 10.90 6.80 -27.48
CA ASN A 272 10.69 8.11 -26.85
C ASN A 272 11.09 8.03 -25.36
N GLY A 273 11.80 9.03 -24.81
CA GLY A 273 12.40 8.97 -23.44
C GLY A 273 11.41 8.64 -22.30
N VAL A 274 10.13 8.92 -22.51
CA VAL A 274 9.03 8.59 -21.59
C VAL A 274 8.74 7.08 -21.50
N ALA A 275 8.87 6.35 -22.61
CA ALA A 275 8.66 4.90 -22.65
C ALA A 275 9.82 4.13 -21.97
N ALA A 276 11.04 4.65 -22.06
CA ALA A 276 12.20 4.10 -21.38
C ALA A 276 12.12 4.26 -19.84
N ALA A 277 11.65 5.43 -19.36
CA ALA A 277 11.41 5.66 -17.94
C ALA A 277 10.27 4.78 -17.39
N ALA A 278 9.18 4.62 -18.15
CA ALA A 278 8.08 3.71 -17.79
C ALA A 278 8.54 2.23 -17.77
N ALA A 279 9.44 1.82 -18.68
CA ALA A 279 10.01 0.47 -18.70
C ALA A 279 10.97 0.20 -17.52
N MET A 280 11.62 1.23 -16.98
CA MET A 280 12.42 1.12 -15.74
C MET A 280 11.55 1.08 -14.48
N ALA A 281 10.39 1.74 -14.48
CA ALA A 281 9.44 1.71 -13.36
C ALA A 281 8.65 0.39 -13.25
N ALA A 282 8.62 -0.43 -14.31
CA ALA A 282 7.97 -1.74 -14.27
C ALA A 282 8.72 -2.72 -13.35
N PRO A 283 8.00 -3.54 -12.56
CA PRO A 283 8.60 -4.50 -11.64
C PRO A 283 9.38 -5.55 -12.42
N LEU A 284 10.59 -5.88 -11.95
CA LEU A 284 11.41 -6.96 -12.48
C LEU A 284 11.31 -8.14 -11.52
N LEU A 285 10.54 -9.16 -11.89
CA LEU A 285 10.16 -10.21 -10.94
C LEU A 285 11.07 -11.44 -11.05
N GLN A 286 11.29 -12.12 -9.93
CA GLN A 286 11.76 -13.50 -9.92
C GLN A 286 10.66 -14.40 -10.50
N CYS A 287 11.03 -15.31 -11.40
CA CYS A 287 10.06 -16.22 -12.00
C CYS A 287 9.48 -17.18 -10.95
N THR A 288 8.18 -17.06 -10.68
CA THR A 288 7.40 -17.97 -9.85
C THR A 288 6.11 -18.36 -10.56
N GLN A 289 5.39 -19.37 -10.07
CA GLN A 289 4.11 -19.76 -10.66
C GLN A 289 3.00 -18.71 -10.46
N HIS A 290 3.10 -17.87 -9.43
CA HIS A 290 2.08 -16.88 -9.08
C HIS A 290 2.36 -15.48 -9.68
N MET A 291 3.60 -15.22 -10.09
CA MET A 291 4.05 -13.96 -10.74
C MET A 291 3.75 -12.70 -9.91
N CYS A 292 3.72 -12.81 -8.58
CA CYS A 292 3.46 -11.69 -7.69
C CYS A 292 4.74 -11.05 -7.18
N PRO A 293 4.83 -9.70 -7.13
CA PRO A 293 5.91 -8.97 -6.48
C PRO A 293 6.12 -9.37 -5.02
N VAL A 294 5.03 -9.62 -4.28
CA VAL A 294 5.10 -9.98 -2.86
C VAL A 294 4.28 -11.23 -2.58
N ARG A 295 4.81 -12.08 -1.68
CA ARG A 295 4.05 -13.17 -1.07
C ARG A 295 4.01 -13.01 0.43
N VAL A 296 2.82 -13.09 0.99
CA VAL A 296 2.61 -13.25 2.44
C VAL A 296 2.36 -14.72 2.71
N HIS A 297 3.18 -15.33 3.57
CA HIS A 297 3.00 -16.70 4.03
C HIS A 297 2.53 -16.68 5.48
N TRP A 298 1.42 -17.34 5.75
CA TRP A 298 0.86 -17.49 7.09
C TRP A 298 0.91 -18.95 7.50
N HIS A 299 1.70 -19.23 8.54
CA HIS A 299 1.94 -20.57 9.06
C HIS A 299 1.35 -20.70 10.47
N VAL A 300 0.41 -21.61 10.67
CA VAL A 300 -0.05 -21.98 12.01
C VAL A 300 1.01 -22.86 12.65
N LYS A 301 1.80 -22.28 13.57
CA LYS A 301 3.06 -22.86 14.06
C LYS A 301 2.83 -23.84 15.20
N LEU A 302 2.14 -23.41 16.26
CA LEU A 302 1.95 -24.20 17.48
C LEU A 302 0.61 -23.89 18.14
N ASN A 303 0.08 -24.88 18.85
CA ASN A 303 -1.16 -24.81 19.60
C ASN A 303 -0.90 -25.23 21.06
N TYR A 304 -0.94 -24.28 22.00
CA TYR A 304 -0.81 -24.52 23.43
C TYR A 304 -2.18 -24.78 24.07
N LYS A 305 -2.26 -24.93 25.40
CA LYS A 305 -3.55 -25.06 26.09
C LYS A 305 -4.42 -23.81 25.91
N GLU A 306 -3.89 -22.65 26.31
CA GLU A 306 -4.61 -21.36 26.32
C GLU A 306 -4.28 -20.42 25.16
N TYR A 307 -3.18 -20.69 24.46
CA TYR A 307 -2.64 -19.82 23.41
C TYR A 307 -2.40 -20.60 22.13
N TRP A 308 -2.27 -19.89 21.02
CA TRP A 308 -1.80 -20.43 19.76
C TRP A 308 -0.89 -19.41 19.07
N ARG A 309 -0.01 -19.92 18.22
CA ARG A 309 1.06 -19.14 17.60
C ARG A 309 0.99 -19.25 16.09
N ALA A 310 0.94 -18.11 15.42
CA ALA A 310 1.08 -18.01 13.97
C ALA A 310 2.43 -17.39 13.63
N LYS A 311 3.04 -17.83 12.54
CA LYS A 311 4.25 -17.23 11.96
C LYS A 311 3.87 -16.58 10.64
N ILE A 312 4.24 -15.31 10.49
CA ILE A 312 4.04 -14.52 9.28
C ILE A 312 5.40 -14.39 8.59
N THR A 313 5.43 -14.58 7.28
CA THR A 313 6.64 -14.35 6.46
C THR A 313 6.26 -13.58 5.21
N ILE A 314 6.84 -12.39 5.03
CA ILE A 314 6.64 -11.58 3.83
C ILE A 314 7.90 -11.74 2.98
N VAL A 315 7.72 -12.09 1.71
CA VAL A 315 8.82 -12.28 0.75
C VAL A 315 8.63 -11.33 -0.42
N ASN A 316 9.69 -10.62 -0.79
CA ASN A 316 9.78 -9.77 -1.96
C ASN A 316 10.44 -10.53 -3.11
N PHE A 317 9.75 -10.56 -4.25
CA PHE A 317 10.22 -11.16 -5.50
C PHE A 317 10.56 -10.10 -6.55
N ASN A 318 10.53 -8.82 -6.21
CA ASN A 318 10.88 -7.73 -7.11
C ASN A 318 12.36 -7.33 -6.95
N TYR A 319 13.12 -7.39 -8.04
CA TYR A 319 14.53 -6.98 -8.12
C TYR A 319 14.73 -5.47 -8.27
N ARG A 320 13.68 -4.69 -8.48
CA ARG A 320 13.77 -3.23 -8.69
C ARG A 320 13.18 -2.41 -7.56
N MET A 321 12.67 -3.07 -6.52
CA MET A 321 11.91 -2.39 -5.49
C MET A 321 12.27 -2.91 -4.11
N ASN A 322 12.72 -1.98 -3.26
CA ASN A 322 12.80 -2.16 -1.83
C ASN A 322 11.54 -1.56 -1.20
N TYR A 323 10.94 -2.26 -0.26
CA TYR A 323 9.80 -1.77 0.48
C TYR A 323 10.23 -1.17 1.82
N THR A 324 10.40 0.14 1.88
CA THR A 324 10.68 0.89 3.11
C THR A 324 9.40 1.25 3.85
N GLY A 325 9.36 1.06 5.17
CA GLY A 325 8.19 1.35 5.99
C GLY A 325 7.00 0.44 5.71
N TRP A 326 7.19 -0.74 5.11
CA TRP A 326 6.13 -1.64 4.67
C TRP A 326 5.06 -1.88 5.75
N THR A 327 3.82 -2.08 5.31
CA THR A 327 2.66 -2.36 6.17
C THR A 327 1.96 -3.64 5.72
N LEU A 328 1.52 -4.44 6.69
CA LEU A 328 0.73 -5.64 6.49
C LEU A 328 -0.53 -5.52 7.32
N VAL A 329 -1.71 -5.68 6.71
CA VAL A 329 -2.98 -5.75 7.45
C VAL A 329 -3.56 -7.14 7.29
N ALA A 330 -4.01 -7.74 8.37
CA ALA A 330 -4.71 -9.01 8.35
C ALA A 330 -6.03 -8.89 9.10
N GLN A 331 -7.09 -9.46 8.54
CA GLN A 331 -8.38 -9.61 9.20
C GLN A 331 -8.57 -11.06 9.65
N HIS A 332 -8.75 -11.27 10.94
CA HIS A 332 -8.99 -12.57 11.54
C HIS A 332 -9.70 -12.41 12.90
N PRO A 333 -10.76 -13.18 13.20
CA PRO A 333 -11.58 -13.01 14.39
C PRO A 333 -10.79 -12.92 15.70
N ASN A 334 -9.74 -13.73 15.84
CA ASN A 334 -8.91 -13.82 17.05
C ASN A 334 -7.76 -12.80 17.13
N LEU A 335 -7.69 -11.81 16.22
CA LEU A 335 -6.71 -10.70 16.32
C LEU A 335 -7.12 -9.64 17.34
N ASP A 336 -8.35 -9.71 17.84
CA ASP A 336 -8.81 -8.95 19.01
C ASP A 336 -8.12 -9.41 20.32
N ASN A 337 -7.60 -10.63 20.34
CA ASN A 337 -6.97 -11.30 21.49
C ASN A 337 -5.46 -11.55 21.29
N ILE A 338 -4.75 -10.61 20.67
CA ILE A 338 -3.28 -10.64 20.55
C ILE A 338 -2.66 -10.47 21.94
N THR A 339 -1.76 -11.39 22.29
CA THR A 339 -0.97 -11.33 23.52
C THR A 339 0.38 -10.68 23.26
N GLU A 340 1.05 -11.09 22.18
CA GLU A 340 2.39 -10.61 21.86
C GLU A 340 2.66 -10.72 20.35
N VAL A 341 3.38 -9.74 19.81
CA VAL A 341 3.88 -9.74 18.43
C VAL A 341 5.39 -9.66 18.48
N PHE A 342 6.06 -10.64 17.88
CA PHE A 342 7.52 -10.73 17.86
C PHE A 342 8.06 -10.09 16.60
N SER A 343 9.12 -9.29 16.72
CA SER A 343 9.88 -8.72 15.59
C SER A 343 9.14 -7.72 14.70
N PHE A 344 7.83 -7.52 14.84
CA PHE A 344 7.05 -6.46 14.18
C PHE A 344 6.40 -5.56 15.24
N ASP A 345 6.16 -4.30 14.90
CA ASP A 345 5.19 -3.48 15.62
C ASP A 345 3.77 -3.83 15.16
N TYR A 346 2.79 -3.61 16.04
CA TYR A 346 1.38 -3.85 15.73
C TYR A 346 0.47 -2.72 16.21
N LYS A 347 -0.64 -2.54 15.50
CA LYS A 347 -1.71 -1.63 15.87
C LYS A 347 -3.06 -2.22 15.43
N PRO A 348 -4.09 -2.26 16.30
CA PRO A 348 -5.43 -2.64 15.88
C PRO A 348 -5.99 -1.59 14.89
N VAL A 349 -6.70 -2.07 13.86
CA VAL A 349 -7.41 -1.22 12.92
C VAL A 349 -8.90 -1.32 13.25
N VAL A 350 -9.45 -0.25 13.82
CA VAL A 350 -10.84 -0.20 14.29
C VAL A 350 -11.61 0.83 13.47
N SER A 351 -12.20 0.36 12.37
CA SER A 351 -12.89 1.23 11.40
C SER A 351 -14.36 1.45 11.77
N TYR A 352 -14.96 0.46 12.43
CA TYR A 352 -16.32 0.50 12.96
C TYR A 352 -16.22 0.05 14.43
N GLY A 353 -16.39 0.98 15.38
CA GLY A 353 -15.98 0.88 16.79
C GLY A 353 -16.37 -0.36 17.63
N SER A 354 -17.09 -1.33 17.06
CA SER A 354 -17.44 -2.61 17.67
C SER A 354 -16.61 -3.81 17.17
N ILE A 355 -15.86 -3.68 16.07
CA ILE A 355 -15.12 -4.80 15.45
C ILE A 355 -13.63 -4.51 15.48
N ASN A 356 -12.89 -5.30 16.28
CA ASN A 356 -11.44 -5.21 16.45
C ASN A 356 -10.73 -6.46 15.88
N ASP A 357 -11.29 -7.06 14.82
CA ASP A 357 -10.78 -8.30 14.21
C ASP A 357 -9.67 -8.07 13.19
N THR A 358 -9.18 -6.84 13.07
CA THR A 358 -8.21 -6.43 12.06
C THR A 358 -6.98 -5.83 12.74
N ALA A 359 -5.81 -6.34 12.38
CA ALA A 359 -4.54 -5.85 12.89
C ALA A 359 -3.63 -5.40 11.75
N MET A 360 -3.00 -4.25 11.96
CA MET A 360 -1.92 -3.71 11.13
C MET A 360 -0.59 -4.03 11.79
N PHE A 361 0.34 -4.58 11.00
CA PHE A 361 1.71 -4.90 11.37
C PHE A 361 2.66 -4.09 10.50
N TYR A 362 3.79 -3.69 11.05
CA TYR A 362 4.84 -2.98 10.31
C TYR A 362 6.22 -3.23 10.93
N GLY A 363 7.27 -2.96 10.15
CA GLY A 363 8.64 -3.19 10.59
C GLY A 363 9.10 -2.26 11.70
N LEU A 364 9.92 -2.80 12.60
CA LEU A 364 10.65 -2.06 13.62
C LEU A 364 11.74 -1.21 12.97
N LYS A 365 11.78 0.07 13.33
CA LYS A 365 12.75 1.03 12.79
C LYS A 365 14.19 0.55 13.01
N TYR A 366 15.02 0.64 11.97
CA TYR A 366 16.42 0.19 11.97
C TYR A 366 16.64 -1.32 12.16
N PHE A 367 15.59 -2.14 12.12
CA PHE A 367 15.72 -3.59 12.23
C PHE A 367 15.17 -4.30 10.98
N ASN A 368 13.88 -4.13 10.73
CA ASN A 368 13.20 -4.73 9.58
C ASN A 368 12.15 -3.81 8.97
N ASP A 369 12.31 -2.49 9.17
CA ASP A 369 11.56 -1.44 8.48
C ASP A 369 11.87 -1.37 6.98
N GLN A 370 12.81 -2.17 6.49
CA GLN A 370 13.10 -2.33 5.06
C GLN A 370 12.95 -3.79 4.66
N LEU A 371 12.07 -4.06 3.69
CA LEU A 371 11.99 -5.33 2.99
C LEU A 371 12.75 -5.18 1.67
N MET A 372 13.96 -5.73 1.64
CA MET A 372 14.88 -5.62 0.51
C MET A 372 14.33 -6.35 -0.73
N GLU A 373 14.91 -6.02 -1.88
CA GLU A 373 14.68 -6.70 -3.15
C GLU A 373 14.86 -8.22 -3.08
N ALA A 374 14.42 -8.91 -4.13
CA ALA A 374 14.52 -10.37 -4.24
C ALA A 374 15.97 -10.87 -4.04
N GLY A 375 16.13 -11.84 -3.14
CA GLY A 375 17.41 -12.44 -2.78
C GLY A 375 17.39 -13.01 -1.35
N PRO A 376 18.56 -13.37 -0.78
CA PRO A 376 18.68 -13.97 0.55
C PRO A 376 18.10 -13.12 1.70
N HIS A 377 18.07 -11.80 1.53
CA HIS A 377 17.55 -10.83 2.51
C HIS A 377 16.19 -10.24 2.09
N GLY A 378 15.57 -10.78 1.03
CA GLY A 378 14.30 -10.32 0.49
C GLY A 378 13.09 -10.83 1.28
N ASN A 379 13.23 -11.10 2.58
CA ASN A 379 12.13 -11.53 3.42
C ASN A 379 12.20 -10.95 4.84
N VAL A 380 11.02 -10.80 5.44
CA VAL A 380 10.86 -10.45 6.86
C VAL A 380 9.92 -11.45 7.52
N GLN A 381 10.13 -11.73 8.80
CA GLN A 381 9.38 -12.74 9.53
C GLN A 381 8.98 -12.21 10.90
N SER A 382 7.82 -12.66 11.36
CA SER A 382 7.29 -12.37 12.70
C SER A 382 6.50 -13.56 13.21
N GLU A 383 6.35 -13.61 14.52
CA GLU A 383 5.44 -14.55 15.18
C GLU A 383 4.41 -13.74 15.95
N VAL A 384 3.18 -14.23 15.96
CA VAL A 384 2.06 -13.63 16.68
C VAL A 384 1.53 -14.67 17.65
N LEU A 385 1.55 -14.34 18.94
CA LEU A 385 0.97 -15.14 20.00
C LEU A 385 -0.41 -14.58 20.33
N MET A 386 -1.43 -15.44 20.25
CA MET A 386 -2.82 -15.06 20.51
C MET A 386 -3.42 -15.97 21.57
N ARG A 387 -4.21 -15.38 22.47
CA ARG A 387 -5.01 -16.12 23.42
C ARG A 387 -6.21 -16.72 22.70
N LYS A 388 -6.57 -17.95 23.05
CA LYS A 388 -7.76 -18.60 22.49
C LYS A 388 -9.02 -18.03 23.12
N ASP A 389 -9.99 -17.70 22.29
CA ASP A 389 -11.36 -17.54 22.73
C ASP A 389 -12.07 -18.90 22.73
N ALA A 390 -12.48 -19.38 23.92
CA ALA A 390 -13.15 -20.66 24.08
C ALA A 390 -14.47 -20.76 23.31
N ARG A 391 -15.09 -19.64 22.94
CA ARG A 391 -16.36 -19.60 22.18
C ARG A 391 -16.17 -19.78 20.68
N THR A 392 -15.04 -19.33 20.14
CA THR A 392 -14.85 -19.21 18.68
C THR A 392 -13.65 -20.01 18.15
N PHE A 393 -12.67 -20.32 18.99
CA PHE A 393 -11.43 -20.98 18.57
C PHE A 393 -11.68 -22.39 18.02
N THR A 394 -11.24 -22.63 16.79
CA THR A 394 -11.33 -23.93 16.12
C THR A 394 -10.29 -24.04 15.00
N PHE A 395 -9.95 -25.26 14.60
CA PHE A 395 -9.17 -25.51 13.37
C PHE A 395 -10.04 -26.06 12.23
N ARG A 396 -11.37 -26.06 12.42
CA ARG A 396 -12.31 -26.50 11.38
C ARG A 396 -12.40 -25.44 10.29
N GLN A 397 -12.58 -25.90 9.05
CA GLN A 397 -12.90 -25.07 7.89
C GLN A 397 -11.93 -23.87 7.71
N GLY A 398 -10.65 -24.07 8.03
CA GLY A 398 -9.63 -23.05 7.83
C GLY A 398 -9.73 -21.82 8.74
N TRP A 399 -10.43 -21.91 9.89
CA TRP A 399 -10.63 -20.79 10.80
C TRP A 399 -9.33 -20.10 11.25
N ALA A 400 -8.23 -20.85 11.41
CA ALA A 400 -6.95 -20.32 11.88
C ALA A 400 -6.18 -19.45 10.86
N PHE A 401 -6.76 -19.23 9.67
CA PHE A 401 -6.18 -18.44 8.60
C PHE A 401 -6.94 -17.12 8.43
N PRO A 402 -6.24 -16.03 8.08
CA PRO A 402 -6.87 -14.74 7.90
C PRO A 402 -7.92 -14.78 6.79
N ARG A 403 -8.99 -14.00 6.96
CA ARG A 403 -10.06 -13.83 5.98
C ARG A 403 -9.62 -12.91 4.84
N LYS A 404 -8.84 -11.89 5.17
CA LYS A 404 -8.25 -10.94 4.23
C LYS A 404 -6.85 -10.54 4.65
N VAL A 405 -6.02 -10.24 3.67
CA VAL A 405 -4.67 -9.73 3.87
C VAL A 405 -4.41 -8.59 2.89
N TYR A 406 -3.82 -7.51 3.38
CA TYR A 406 -3.42 -6.36 2.57
C TYR A 406 -1.93 -6.09 2.79
N PHE A 407 -1.21 -5.79 1.73
CA PHE A 407 0.19 -5.38 1.79
C PHE A 407 0.35 -3.98 1.19
N ASN A 408 0.88 -3.02 1.97
CA ASN A 408 0.96 -1.61 1.59
C ASN A 408 -0.38 -1.00 1.12
N GLY A 409 -1.48 -1.54 1.65
CA GLY A 409 -2.86 -1.18 1.30
C GLY A 409 -3.43 -1.91 0.10
N ASP A 410 -2.68 -2.70 -0.66
CA ASP A 410 -3.25 -3.51 -1.73
C ASP A 410 -3.76 -4.86 -1.20
N GLU A 411 -4.97 -5.25 -1.60
CA GLU A 411 -5.56 -6.54 -1.21
C GLU A 411 -4.82 -7.68 -1.91
N CYS A 412 -4.34 -8.66 -1.13
CA CYS A 412 -3.63 -9.80 -1.66
C CYS A 412 -4.60 -10.89 -2.13
N GLN A 413 -4.23 -11.59 -3.21
CA GLN A 413 -4.99 -12.74 -3.67
C GLN A 413 -4.89 -13.88 -2.63
N MET A 414 -6.04 -14.22 -2.04
CA MET A 414 -6.17 -15.36 -1.13
C MET A 414 -6.29 -16.67 -1.92
N PRO A 415 -5.75 -17.80 -1.42
CA PRO A 415 -6.09 -19.13 -1.89
C PRO A 415 -7.60 -19.39 -1.77
N PRO A 416 -8.16 -20.34 -2.53
CA PRO A 416 -9.58 -20.66 -2.41
C PRO A 416 -9.84 -21.37 -1.06
N PRO A 417 -10.95 -21.06 -0.35
CA PRO A 417 -11.19 -21.55 1.02
C PRO A 417 -11.22 -23.08 1.19
N ASP A 418 -11.61 -23.80 0.15
CA ASP A 418 -11.62 -25.27 0.08
C ASP A 418 -10.21 -25.88 0.18
N SER A 419 -9.18 -25.13 -0.20
CA SER A 419 -7.78 -25.57 -0.12
C SER A 419 -7.16 -25.41 1.26
N TYR A 420 -7.80 -24.71 2.20
CA TYR A 420 -7.18 -24.33 3.48
C TYR A 420 -6.85 -25.56 4.32
N PRO A 421 -5.69 -25.61 5.01
CA PRO A 421 -5.38 -26.70 5.92
C PRO A 421 -6.42 -26.81 7.04
N TYR A 422 -7.11 -27.94 7.14
CA TYR A 422 -7.98 -28.24 8.27
C TYR A 422 -7.50 -29.48 9.00
N LEU A 423 -7.76 -29.56 10.30
CA LEU A 423 -7.51 -30.79 11.04
C LEU A 423 -8.40 -31.90 10.48
N PRO A 424 -7.85 -33.04 10.01
CA PRO A 424 -8.67 -34.15 9.56
C PRO A 424 -9.55 -34.63 10.72
N ASN A 425 -10.84 -34.86 10.46
CA ASN A 425 -11.79 -35.39 11.44
C ASN A 425 -11.53 -36.88 11.80
N ALA A 426 -10.48 -37.48 11.24
CA ALA A 426 -10.17 -38.89 11.41
C ALA A 426 -8.95 -39.06 12.31
N ALA A 427 -9.14 -39.80 13.41
CA ALA A 427 -8.03 -40.52 14.01
C ALA A 427 -7.48 -41.48 12.93
N PRO A 428 -6.15 -41.63 12.78
CA PRO A 428 -5.62 -42.76 12.04
C PRO A 428 -6.29 -44.01 12.62
N PRO A 429 -6.77 -44.97 11.79
CA PRO A 429 -7.19 -46.25 12.35
C PRO A 429 -6.03 -46.74 13.19
N ALA A 430 -6.25 -46.90 14.50
CA ALA A 430 -5.26 -47.52 15.37
C ALA A 430 -4.85 -48.79 14.64
N ALA A 431 -3.55 -48.94 14.35
CA ALA A 431 -3.03 -50.17 13.78
C ALA A 431 -3.53 -51.27 14.69
N ALA A 432 -4.56 -52.01 14.26
CA ALA A 432 -5.16 -53.06 15.06
C ALA A 432 -4.01 -54.01 15.34
N SER A 433 -3.56 -54.02 16.59
CA SER A 433 -2.41 -54.79 17.00
C SER A 433 -2.69 -56.24 16.60
N LEU A 434 -1.85 -56.80 15.71
CA LEU A 434 -1.89 -58.21 15.25
C LEU A 434 -1.75 -59.23 16.40
N VAL A 435 -1.75 -58.78 17.65
CA VAL A 435 -1.71 -59.57 18.87
C VAL A 435 -3.03 -60.33 19.10
N GLY A 436 -4.16 -59.85 18.59
CA GLY A 436 -5.46 -60.54 18.73
C GLY A 436 -5.56 -61.84 17.92
N SER A 437 -4.90 -61.91 16.75
CA SER A 437 -4.94 -63.08 15.86
C SER A 437 -4.10 -64.26 16.34
N ALA A 438 -3.03 -64.02 17.12
CA ALA A 438 -2.20 -65.10 17.65
C ALA A 438 -2.87 -65.83 18.83
N VAL A 439 -3.61 -65.11 19.68
CA VAL A 439 -4.30 -65.69 20.85
C VAL A 439 -5.53 -66.51 20.41
N ALA A 440 -6.25 -66.06 19.39
CA ALA A 440 -7.40 -66.80 18.84
C ALA A 440 -6.98 -68.12 18.15
N MET A 441 -5.84 -68.13 17.44
CA MET A 441 -5.29 -69.34 16.82
C MET A 441 -4.77 -70.34 17.87
N ALA A 442 -4.13 -69.87 18.94
CA ALA A 442 -3.66 -70.74 20.02
C ALA A 442 -4.83 -71.40 20.79
N ALA A 443 -5.91 -70.66 21.04
CA ALA A 443 -7.11 -71.21 21.68
C ALA A 443 -7.83 -72.26 20.80
N LEU A 444 -7.84 -72.06 19.48
CA LEU A 444 -8.44 -73.01 18.53
C LEU A 444 -7.63 -74.32 18.42
N VAL A 445 -6.30 -74.25 18.49
CA VAL A 445 -5.43 -75.44 18.53
C VAL A 445 -5.61 -76.21 19.84
N PHE A 446 -5.77 -75.54 20.97
CA PHE A 446 -6.06 -76.20 22.25
C PHE A 446 -7.44 -76.88 22.29
N PHE A 447 -8.46 -76.30 21.65
CA PHE A 447 -9.79 -76.91 21.56
C PHE A 447 -9.87 -78.09 20.57
N LEU A 448 -8.98 -78.14 19.57
CA LEU A 448 -8.91 -79.24 18.60
C LEU A 448 -8.06 -80.43 19.08
N MET A 449 -7.30 -80.27 20.17
CA MET A 449 -6.50 -81.33 20.79
C MET A 449 -7.09 -81.86 22.12
N ALA A 450 -8.29 -81.42 22.50
CA ALA A 450 -9.02 -81.87 23.70
C ALA A 450 -10.09 -82.92 23.36
#